data_AF-A0A4D6YRX6-F1
#
_entry.id   AF-A0A4D6YRX6-F1
#
_cell.length_a   1.000
_cell.length_b   1.000
_cell.length_c   1.000
_cell.angle_alpha   90.00
_cell.angle_beta   90.00
_cell.angle_gamma   90.00
#
_symmetry.space_group_name_H-M   'P 1'
#
loop_
_entity.id
_entity.type
_entity.pdbx_description
1 polymer ?
#
loop_
_entity_poly.entity_id
_entity_poly.type
_entity_poly.pdbx_seq_one_letter_code
_entity_poly.pdbx_strand_id
1 'polypeptide(L)'
;FVRYDFEQPNYDVDESRQRGMTFRAPLRGTLRLIVFDIEEEPGARSGEDIKEQDVYMGDIPLMTMNGTFIVNGTERVIVSQMHRSPGVFFDHDKGKTHSSGKLLFAARVIPYRGSWLDIEFDAKDIVYARIDRRRKIPVTSLMFALGLDGEAILSTFYKKILYKRTEEG
;
A
#
# COMPACT_ATOMS: atom_id res chain seq x y z
N PHE A 1 3.54 10.75 19.43
CA PHE A 1 2.61 9.78 20.04
C PHE A 1 3.27 9.24 21.29
N VAL A 2 2.55 9.19 22.42
CA VAL A 2 3.09 8.68 23.69
C VAL A 2 2.47 7.32 24.03
N ARG A 3 1.15 7.29 24.19
CA ARG A 3 0.39 6.07 24.49
C ARG A 3 -1.07 6.22 24.09
N TYR A 4 -1.84 5.14 24.17
CA TYR A 4 -3.29 5.15 24.11
C TYR A 4 -3.86 4.24 25.18
N ASP A 5 -5.08 4.54 25.60
CA ASP A 5 -5.84 3.75 26.57
C ASP A 5 -7.31 3.72 26.13
N PHE A 6 -8.00 2.61 26.42
CA PHE A 6 -9.44 2.49 26.26
C PHE A 6 -10.12 2.79 27.60
N GLU A 7 -11.09 3.69 27.60
CA GLU A 7 -11.95 3.89 28.75
C GLU A 7 -12.95 2.72 28.86
N GLN A 8 -13.55 2.55 30.03
CA GLN A 8 -14.57 1.53 30.20
C GLN A 8 -15.78 1.83 29.29
N PRO A 9 -16.39 0.80 28.68
CA PRO A 9 -17.65 0.96 27.97
C PRO A 9 -18.71 1.61 28.87
N ASN A 10 -19.46 2.57 28.33
CA ASN A 10 -20.55 3.23 29.06
C ASN A 10 -21.68 2.26 29.44
N TYR A 11 -21.84 1.19 28.67
CA TYR A 11 -22.89 0.18 28.80
C TYR A 11 -22.30 -1.20 28.53
N ASP A 12 -22.85 -2.22 29.19
CA ASP A 12 -22.50 -3.61 28.89
C ASP A 12 -23.19 -4.12 27.60
N VAL A 13 -22.95 -5.39 27.28
CA VAL A 13 -23.46 -6.02 26.05
C VAL A 13 -24.99 -6.10 26.05
N ASP A 14 -25.61 -6.45 27.19
CA ASP A 14 -27.05 -6.68 27.27
C ASP A 14 -27.82 -5.36 27.30
N GLU A 15 -27.30 -4.36 27.99
CA GLU A 15 -27.82 -3.01 27.99
C GLU A 15 -27.71 -2.37 26.59
N SER A 16 -26.58 -2.57 25.90
CA SER A 16 -26.40 -2.10 24.52
C SER A 16 -27.43 -2.73 23.56
N ARG A 17 -27.74 -4.02 23.73
CA ARG A 17 -28.80 -4.70 22.96
C ARG A 17 -30.18 -4.12 23.24
N GLN A 18 -30.57 -4.02 24.52
CA GLN A 18 -31.89 -3.55 24.93
C GLN A 18 -32.14 -2.09 24.51
N ARG A 19 -31.12 -1.24 24.61
CA ARG A 19 -31.22 0.20 24.29
C ARG A 19 -30.98 0.53 22.81
N GLY A 20 -30.72 -0.45 21.95
CA GLY A 20 -30.44 -0.17 20.54
C GLY A 20 -29.10 0.52 20.29
N MET A 21 -28.12 0.39 21.19
CA MET A 21 -26.82 1.07 21.13
C MET A 21 -25.70 0.16 20.63
N THR A 22 -24.55 0.75 20.28
CA THR A 22 -23.34 0.00 19.91
C THR A 22 -22.48 -0.25 21.14
N PHE A 23 -22.12 -1.50 21.40
CA PHE A 23 -21.18 -1.85 22.48
C PHE A 23 -19.77 -1.40 22.08
N ARG A 24 -19.28 -0.36 22.75
CA ARG A 24 -18.05 0.37 22.37
C ARG A 24 -17.34 0.98 23.57
N ALA A 25 -16.04 1.18 23.45
CA ALA A 25 -15.22 1.90 24.41
C ALA A 25 -14.63 3.18 23.79
N PRO A 26 -14.62 4.31 24.52
CA PRO A 26 -13.89 5.51 24.12
C PRO A 26 -12.38 5.22 24.03
N LEU A 27 -11.75 5.57 22.92
CA LEU A 27 -10.30 5.57 22.76
C LEU A 27 -9.73 6.94 23.11
N ARG A 28 -8.82 7.01 24.08
CA ARG A 28 -8.04 8.21 24.35
C ARG A 28 -6.57 7.99 23.99
N GLY A 29 -6.00 8.95 23.26
CA GLY A 29 -4.59 8.96 22.91
C GLY A 29 -3.88 10.10 23.61
N THR A 30 -2.78 9.81 24.31
CA THR A 30 -1.88 10.82 24.85
C THR A 30 -0.96 11.30 23.74
N LEU A 31 -1.14 12.54 23.30
CA LEU A 31 -0.37 13.17 22.25
C LEU A 31 0.57 14.21 22.84
N ARG A 32 1.77 14.30 22.27
CA ARG A 32 2.78 15.29 22.63
C ARG A 32 3.08 16.16 21.41
N LEU A 33 2.89 17.46 21.57
CA LEU A 33 3.31 18.49 20.62
C LEU A 33 4.62 19.08 21.14
N ILE A 34 5.65 19.09 20.28
CA ILE A 34 6.94 19.73 20.55
C ILE A 34 7.02 20.91 19.59
N VAL A 35 7.13 22.11 20.13
CA VAL A 35 7.32 23.35 19.37
C VAL A 35 8.79 23.75 19.49
N PHE A 36 9.40 24.02 18.34
CA PHE A 36 10.78 24.51 18.25
C PHE A 36 10.74 25.98 17.87
N ASP A 37 11.48 26.83 18.59
CA ASP A 37 11.70 28.20 18.16
C ASP A 37 12.63 28.23 16.94
N ILE A 38 12.35 29.14 16.01
CA ILE A 38 13.18 29.37 14.83
C ILE A 38 14.08 30.56 15.15
N GLU A 39 15.36 30.32 15.42
CA GLU A 39 16.36 31.39 15.56
C GLU A 39 16.90 31.83 14.19
N GLU A 40 17.35 33.10 14.10
CA GLU A 40 17.94 33.67 12.87
C GLU A 40 19.27 33.03 12.46
N GLU A 41 19.96 32.34 13.38
CA GLU A 41 21.18 31.58 13.08
C GLU A 41 20.88 30.11 12.74
N PRO A 42 21.34 29.60 11.57
CA PRO A 42 21.08 28.23 11.15
C PRO A 42 21.91 27.24 12.00
N GLY A 43 21.32 26.70 13.07
CA GLY A 43 21.90 25.58 13.82
C GLY A 43 21.64 25.59 15.32
N ALA A 44 21.24 26.72 15.90
CA ALA A 44 20.86 26.79 17.30
C ALA A 44 19.35 26.48 17.44
N ARG A 45 19.01 25.31 17.98
CA ARG A 45 17.66 25.02 18.48
C ARG A 45 17.66 25.40 19.95
N SER A 46 17.16 26.58 20.30
CA SER A 46 16.87 26.91 21.69
C SER A 46 15.35 26.91 21.91
N GLY A 47 14.90 26.50 23.09
CA GLY A 47 13.48 26.43 23.46
C GLY A 47 12.73 25.21 22.90
N GLU A 48 12.50 24.20 23.75
CA GLU A 48 11.52 23.13 23.49
C GLU A 48 10.29 23.37 24.38
N ASP A 49 9.20 23.93 23.82
CA ASP A 49 7.90 23.92 24.50
C ASP A 49 7.20 22.59 24.22
N ILE A 50 7.00 21.80 25.28
CA ILE A 50 6.41 20.47 25.21
C ILE A 50 5.04 20.50 25.86
N LYS A 51 4.00 20.28 25.05
CA LYS A 51 2.61 20.15 25.51
C LYS A 51 2.15 18.72 25.31
N GLU A 52 1.81 18.04 26.41
CA GLU A 52 1.24 16.70 26.40
C GLU A 52 -0.22 16.77 26.82
N GLN A 53 -1.11 16.13 26.06
CA GLN A 53 -2.54 16.17 26.29
C GLN A 53 -3.20 14.84 25.91
N ASP A 54 -4.15 14.42 26.72
CA ASP A 54 -5.06 13.32 26.41
C ASP A 54 -6.18 13.81 25.49
N VAL A 55 -6.27 13.20 24.31
CA VAL A 55 -7.23 13.55 23.27
C VAL A 55 -8.17 12.38 23.06
N TYR A 56 -9.47 12.66 23.02
CA TYR A 56 -10.47 11.68 22.62
C TYR A 56 -10.38 11.43 21.10
N MET A 57 -10.10 10.17 20.72
CA MET A 57 -9.85 9.75 19.35
C MET A 57 -11.09 9.14 18.66
N GLY A 58 -12.18 8.94 19.42
CA GLY A 58 -13.40 8.29 18.94
C GLY A 58 -13.75 7.02 19.73
N ASP A 59 -14.92 6.47 19.46
CA ASP A 59 -15.38 5.21 20.06
C ASP A 59 -15.03 4.02 19.17
N ILE A 60 -14.49 2.96 19.76
CA ILE A 60 -14.19 1.71 19.06
C ILE A 60 -15.17 0.62 19.50
N PRO A 61 -15.90 -0.02 18.56
CA PRO A 61 -16.73 -1.18 18.89
C PRO A 61 -15.89 -2.31 19.47
N LEU A 62 -16.35 -2.89 20.59
CA LEU A 62 -15.67 -3.99 21.25
C LEU A 62 -16.27 -5.34 20.85
N MET A 63 -15.40 -6.35 20.81
CA MET A 63 -15.80 -7.73 20.56
C MET A 63 -16.36 -8.34 21.85
N THR A 64 -17.46 -9.08 21.73
CA THR A 64 -18.02 -9.87 22.83
C THR A 64 -17.20 -11.14 23.07
N MET A 65 -17.45 -11.85 24.17
CA MET A 65 -16.83 -13.16 24.44
C MET A 65 -17.16 -14.23 23.39
N ASN A 66 -18.21 -14.01 22.59
CA ASN A 66 -18.65 -14.93 21.52
C ASN A 66 -18.02 -14.61 20.16
N GLY A 67 -17.13 -13.60 20.07
CA GLY A 67 -16.52 -13.20 18.79
C GLY A 67 -17.42 -12.34 17.90
N THR A 68 -18.47 -11.75 18.46
CA THR A 68 -19.45 -10.90 17.75
C THR A 68 -19.31 -9.44 18.18
N PHE A 69 -20.03 -8.54 17.50
CA PHE A 69 -20.10 -7.11 17.82
C PHE A 69 -21.56 -6.68 17.94
N ILE A 70 -21.90 -5.85 18.92
CA ILE A 70 -23.23 -5.23 19.00
C ILE A 70 -23.17 -3.88 18.31
N VAL A 71 -23.90 -3.72 17.21
CA VAL A 71 -23.98 -2.48 16.42
C VAL A 71 -25.44 -2.06 16.31
N ASN A 72 -25.78 -0.91 16.88
CA ASN A 72 -27.15 -0.40 16.98
C ASN A 72 -28.13 -1.45 17.57
N GLY A 73 -27.73 -2.07 18.68
CA GLY A 73 -28.49 -3.12 19.38
C GLY A 73 -28.53 -4.49 18.71
N THR A 74 -28.04 -4.62 17.48
CA THR A 74 -28.05 -5.87 16.73
C THR A 74 -26.67 -6.52 16.77
N GLU A 75 -26.65 -7.83 16.98
CA GLU A 75 -25.43 -8.63 16.94
C GLU A 75 -24.97 -8.88 15.50
N ARG A 76 -23.69 -8.62 15.25
CA ARG A 76 -23.04 -8.74 13.94
C ARG A 76 -21.75 -9.52 14.05
N VAL A 77 -21.41 -10.21 12.97
CA VAL A 77 -20.12 -10.90 12.80
C VAL A 77 -19.35 -10.25 11.67
N ILE A 78 -18.04 -10.11 11.85
CA ILE A 78 -17.12 -9.73 10.78
C ILE A 78 -16.58 -11.01 10.16
N VAL A 79 -16.83 -11.19 8.86
CA VAL A 79 -16.28 -12.32 8.11
C VAL A 79 -14.86 -12.03 7.66
N SER A 80 -13.98 -13.02 7.80
CA SER A 80 -12.61 -12.92 7.30
C SER A 80 -12.62 -12.85 5.78
N GLN A 81 -11.97 -11.83 5.22
CA GLN A 81 -11.82 -11.70 3.77
C GLN A 81 -10.58 -12.45 3.28
N MET A 82 -10.74 -13.20 2.18
CA MET A 82 -9.60 -13.76 1.45
C MET A 82 -9.23 -12.82 0.31
N HIS A 83 -8.03 -12.25 0.38
CA HIS A 83 -7.47 -11.42 -0.68
C HIS A 83 -6.07 -11.91 -1.06
N ARG A 84 -5.59 -11.52 -2.25
CA ARG A 84 -4.21 -11.83 -2.65
C ARG A 84 -3.24 -11.11 -1.72
N SER A 85 -2.18 -11.80 -1.31
CA SER A 85 -1.10 -11.18 -0.55
C SER A 85 -0.38 -10.13 -1.39
N PRO A 86 0.20 -9.10 -0.77
CA PRO A 86 1.15 -8.23 -1.45
C PRO A 86 2.32 -9.05 -2.01
N GLY A 87 2.85 -8.66 -3.16
CA GLY A 87 3.95 -9.36 -3.81
C GLY A 87 3.92 -9.25 -5.33
N VAL A 88 4.79 -10.04 -5.97
CA VAL A 88 4.90 -10.14 -7.42
C VAL A 88 4.32 -11.46 -7.88
N PHE A 89 3.39 -11.40 -8.83
CA PHE A 89 2.71 -12.56 -9.40
C PHE A 89 3.05 -12.68 -10.88
N PHE A 90 3.45 -13.86 -11.31
CA PHE A 90 3.69 -14.17 -12.72
C PHE A 90 2.57 -15.08 -13.22
N ASP A 91 1.97 -14.75 -14.36
CA ASP A 91 0.88 -15.52 -14.96
C ASP A 91 0.95 -15.42 -16.49
N HIS A 92 0.17 -16.25 -17.19
CA HIS A 92 -0.05 -16.13 -18.61
C HIS A 92 -1.52 -16.31 -18.97
N ASP A 93 -1.94 -15.71 -20.08
CA ASP A 93 -3.34 -15.71 -20.53
C ASP A 93 -3.87 -17.09 -21.02
N LYS A 94 -3.01 -18.11 -21.04
CA LYS A 94 -3.28 -19.48 -21.52
C LYS A 94 -3.64 -19.51 -23.01
N GLY A 95 -3.12 -18.55 -23.79
CA GLY A 95 -3.34 -18.46 -25.23
C GLY A 95 -4.74 -18.00 -25.62
N LYS A 96 -5.52 -17.47 -24.67
CA LYS A 96 -6.92 -17.06 -24.89
C LYS A 96 -7.05 -15.68 -25.53
N THR A 97 -6.06 -14.81 -25.39
CA THR A 97 -6.17 -13.39 -25.79
C THR A 97 -5.86 -13.18 -27.27
N HIS A 98 -4.96 -13.96 -27.84
CA HIS A 98 -4.53 -13.81 -29.24
C HIS A 98 -4.88 -15.05 -30.05
N SER A 99 -5.42 -14.86 -31.26
CA SER A 99 -5.90 -15.93 -32.15
C SER A 99 -4.82 -16.94 -32.56
N SER A 100 -3.54 -16.55 -32.51
CA SER A 100 -2.42 -17.47 -32.75
C SER A 100 -2.20 -18.50 -31.64
N GLY A 101 -2.92 -18.39 -30.51
CA GLY A 101 -2.71 -19.24 -29.33
C GLY A 101 -1.41 -18.97 -28.57
N LYS A 102 -0.69 -17.90 -28.91
CA LYS A 102 0.56 -17.52 -28.24
C LYS A 102 0.28 -17.16 -26.78
N LEU A 103 1.08 -17.72 -25.88
CA LEU A 103 1.03 -17.40 -24.46
C LEU A 103 1.53 -15.97 -24.22
N LEU A 104 0.70 -15.13 -23.64
CA LEU A 104 1.08 -13.78 -23.22
C LEU A 104 1.37 -13.79 -21.73
N PHE A 105 2.65 -13.65 -21.38
CA PHE A 105 3.11 -13.58 -20.00
C PHE A 105 2.93 -12.19 -19.41
N ALA A 106 2.63 -12.13 -18.12
CA ALA A 106 2.53 -10.91 -17.36
C ALA A 106 3.10 -11.08 -15.94
N ALA A 107 3.72 -10.02 -15.45
CA ALA A 107 4.11 -9.85 -14.06
C ALA A 107 3.25 -8.74 -13.43
N ARG A 108 2.65 -9.00 -12.28
CA ARG A 108 1.82 -8.05 -11.54
C ARG A 108 2.40 -7.81 -10.16
N VAL A 109 2.70 -6.55 -9.86
CA VAL A 109 3.12 -6.09 -8.53
C VAL A 109 1.89 -5.58 -7.77
N ILE A 110 1.52 -6.29 -6.72
CA ILE A 110 0.42 -5.94 -5.81
C ILE A 110 1.03 -5.35 -4.53
N PRO A 111 0.92 -4.04 -4.28
CA PRO A 111 1.36 -3.47 -3.01
C PRO A 111 0.35 -3.73 -1.90
N TYR A 112 0.78 -3.61 -0.64
CA TYR A 112 -0.15 -3.62 0.50
C TYR A 112 -1.06 -2.38 0.49
N ARG A 113 -0.52 -1.23 0.11
CA ARG A 113 -1.25 0.02 -0.14
C ARG A 113 -0.61 0.75 -1.32
N GLY A 114 -1.45 1.33 -2.18
CA GLY A 114 -0.99 2.13 -3.33
C GLY A 114 -1.34 1.50 -4.68
N SER A 115 -0.75 2.07 -5.73
CA SER A 115 -1.04 1.72 -7.12
C SER A 115 -0.47 0.37 -7.54
N TRP A 116 -1.24 -0.36 -8.34
CA TRP A 116 -0.80 -1.63 -8.92
C TRP A 116 0.02 -1.40 -10.18
N LEU A 117 1.09 -2.18 -10.35
CA LEU A 117 1.92 -2.15 -11.55
C LEU A 117 1.84 -3.49 -12.27
N ASP A 118 1.35 -3.46 -13.50
CA ASP A 118 1.32 -4.61 -14.40
C ASP A 118 2.39 -4.43 -15.49
N ILE A 119 3.18 -5.46 -15.73
CA ILE A 119 4.12 -5.57 -16.85
C ILE A 119 3.68 -6.76 -17.68
N GLU A 120 3.40 -6.56 -18.96
CA GLU A 120 2.79 -7.57 -19.83
C GLU A 120 3.38 -7.57 -21.23
N PHE A 121 3.48 -8.77 -21.82
CA PHE A 121 3.81 -8.94 -23.22
C PHE A 121 2.57 -8.78 -24.10
N ASP A 122 2.76 -8.24 -25.30
CA ASP A 122 1.78 -8.33 -26.37
C ASP A 122 2.10 -9.47 -27.35
N ALA A 123 1.24 -9.67 -28.36
CA ALA A 123 1.43 -10.70 -29.37
C ALA A 123 2.70 -10.49 -30.22
N LYS A 124 3.22 -9.26 -30.30
CA LYS A 124 4.41 -8.86 -31.06
C LYS A 124 5.70 -8.87 -30.23
N ASP A 125 5.67 -9.46 -29.03
CA ASP A 125 6.80 -9.50 -28.08
C ASP A 125 7.24 -8.12 -27.57
N ILE A 126 6.35 -7.12 -27.61
CA ILE A 126 6.60 -5.81 -27.02
C ILE A 126 6.14 -5.83 -25.56
N VAL A 127 7.02 -5.36 -24.67
CA VAL A 127 6.74 -5.27 -23.24
C VAL A 127 6.10 -3.93 -22.91
N TYR A 128 4.93 -3.98 -22.29
CA TYR A 128 4.18 -2.83 -21.82
C TYR A 128 4.11 -2.79 -20.29
N ALA A 129 4.06 -1.59 -19.74
CA ALA A 129 3.68 -1.33 -18.37
C ALA A 129 2.27 -0.73 -18.31
N ARG A 130 1.58 -0.97 -17.20
CA ARG A 130 0.25 -0.43 -16.92
C ARG A 130 0.11 -0.17 -15.43
N ILE A 131 -0.27 1.06 -15.07
CA ILE A 131 -0.49 1.48 -13.69
C ILE A 131 -2.00 1.53 -13.43
N ASP A 132 -2.46 0.92 -12.34
CA ASP A 132 -3.87 0.89 -11.92
C ASP A 132 -4.84 0.45 -13.03
N ARG A 133 -4.42 -0.53 -13.83
CA ARG A 133 -5.18 -1.05 -14.98
C ARG A 133 -5.60 0.03 -16.01
N ARG A 134 -4.90 1.17 -16.07
CA ARG A 134 -5.14 2.26 -17.04
C ARG A 134 -4.55 1.94 -18.42
N ARG A 135 -4.24 2.96 -19.23
CA ARG A 135 -3.67 2.80 -20.58
C ARG A 135 -2.30 2.10 -20.52
N LYS A 136 -2.04 1.22 -21.48
CA LYS A 136 -0.71 0.63 -21.70
C LYS A 136 0.28 1.71 -22.14
N ILE A 137 1.47 1.69 -21.55
CA ILE A 137 2.63 2.48 -21.97
C ILE A 137 3.79 1.52 -22.26
N PRO A 138 4.70 1.83 -23.20
CA PRO A 138 5.91 1.04 -23.36
C PRO A 138 6.68 0.95 -22.03
N VAL A 139 7.20 -0.23 -21.69
CA VAL A 139 7.94 -0.40 -20.42
C VAL A 139 9.16 0.53 -20.34
N THR A 140 9.74 0.87 -21.49
CA THR A 140 10.84 1.83 -21.60
C THR A 140 10.45 3.22 -21.10
N SER A 141 9.18 3.66 -21.28
CA SER A 141 8.72 4.94 -20.73
C SER A 141 8.78 4.97 -19.20
N LEU A 142 8.50 3.85 -18.54
CA LEU A 142 8.67 3.72 -17.09
C LEU A 142 10.16 3.76 -16.71
N MET A 143 11.04 3.12 -17.48
CA MET A 143 12.49 3.13 -17.23
C MET A 143 13.10 4.52 -17.39
N PHE A 144 12.69 5.27 -18.43
CA PHE A 144 13.09 6.67 -18.59
C PHE A 144 12.62 7.53 -17.42
N ALA A 145 11.39 7.32 -16.92
CA ALA A 145 10.88 8.03 -15.75
C ALA A 145 11.65 7.69 -14.45
N LEU A 146 12.28 6.52 -14.38
CA LEU A 146 13.19 6.13 -13.30
C LEU A 146 14.62 6.68 -13.47
N GLY A 147 14.88 7.46 -14.52
CA GLY A 147 16.17 8.11 -14.77
C GLY A 147 17.17 7.30 -15.59
N LEU A 148 16.76 6.18 -16.19
CA LEU A 148 17.62 5.44 -17.12
C LEU A 148 17.58 6.09 -18.51
N ASP A 149 18.71 6.11 -19.20
CA ASP A 149 18.78 6.47 -20.62
C ASP A 149 18.73 5.21 -21.52
N GLY A 150 18.74 5.43 -22.84
CA GLY A 150 18.64 4.32 -23.80
C GLY A 150 19.81 3.34 -23.72
N GLU A 151 21.03 3.82 -23.45
CA GLU A 151 22.21 2.96 -23.35
C GLU A 151 22.18 2.13 -22.06
N ALA A 152 21.79 2.74 -20.94
CA ALA A 152 21.60 2.07 -19.66
C ALA A 152 20.54 0.97 -19.77
N ILE A 153 19.39 1.25 -20.41
CA ILE A 153 18.35 0.25 -20.65
C ILE A 153 18.90 -0.92 -21.47
N LEU A 154 19.54 -0.66 -22.61
CA LEU A 154 20.07 -1.72 -23.47
C LEU A 154 21.16 -2.54 -22.76
N SER A 155 22.07 -1.87 -22.05
CA SER A 155 23.15 -2.55 -21.31
C SER A 155 22.64 -3.41 -20.15
N THR A 156 21.47 -3.09 -19.58
CA THR A 156 20.84 -3.88 -18.51
C THR A 156 20.30 -5.22 -19.01
N PHE A 157 19.71 -5.24 -20.22
CA PHE A 157 18.99 -6.42 -20.74
C PHE A 157 19.77 -7.20 -21.81
N TYR A 158 20.79 -6.62 -22.43
CA TYR A 158 21.57 -7.24 -23.50
C TYR A 158 23.05 -7.37 -23.16
N LYS A 159 23.68 -8.46 -23.62
CA LYS A 159 25.14 -8.66 -23.53
C LYS A 159 25.85 -7.80 -24.57
N LYS A 160 26.93 -7.12 -24.18
CA LYS A 160 27.82 -6.43 -25.12
C LYS A 160 28.77 -7.43 -25.78
N ILE A 161 28.91 -7.36 -27.10
CA ILE A 161 29.93 -8.12 -27.84
C ILE A 161 31.04 -7.13 -28.21
N LEU A 162 32.26 -7.40 -27.73
CA LEU A 162 33.43 -6.57 -28.04
C LEU A 162 34.04 -7.07 -29.35
N TYR A 163 34.04 -6.20 -30.36
CA TYR A 163 34.76 -6.44 -31.60
C TYR A 163 36.04 -5.61 -31.59
N LYS A 164 37.17 -6.24 -31.95
CA LYS A 164 38.43 -5.57 -32.23
C LYS A 164 38.69 -5.71 -33.72
N ARG A 165 38.84 -4.59 -34.42
CA ARG A 165 39.24 -4.59 -35.83
C ARG A 165 40.69 -5.03 -35.94
N THR A 166 40.95 -6.08 -36.71
CA THR A 166 42.29 -6.55 -37.04
C THR A 166 42.82 -5.79 -38.26
N GLU A 167 44.15 -5.68 -38.39
CA GLU A 167 44.78 -5.01 -39.55
C GLU A 167 44.44 -5.68 -40.89
N GLU A 168 43.97 -6.94 -40.86
CA GLU A 168 43.54 -7.70 -42.04
C GLU A 168 42.07 -7.48 -42.47
N GLY A 169 41.33 -6.60 -41.78
CA GLY A 169 39.91 -6.34 -42.06
C GLY A 169 38.99 -6.73 -40.93
#